data_AF-A0A1V0UY42-F1
#
_entry.id   AF-A0A1V0UY42-F1
#
_cell.length_a   1.000
_cell.length_b   1.000
_cell.length_c   1.000
_cell.angle_alpha   90.00
_cell.angle_beta   90.00
_cell.angle_gamma   90.00
#
_symmetry.space_group_name_H-M   'P 1'
#
loop_
_entity.id
_entity.type
_entity.pdbx_description
1 polymer ?
#
loop_
_entity_poly.entity_id
_entity_poly.type
_entity_poly.pdbx_seq_one_letter_code
_entity_poly.pdbx_strand_id
1 'polypeptide(L)'
;MFNEERKVRTITRTLTVTGIYFDSTDEYSAGGMFKTPLLNKRNEILTTFDTVLNPLKSGETGVQVSANYYLKKPSMLKDFEAELRAKGLNDIFKVSTD
;
A
#
# COMPACT_ATOMS: atom_id res chain seq x y z
N MET A 1 -25.92 2.88 -15.53
CA MET A 1 -25.34 3.49 -16.74
C MET A 1 -23.83 3.60 -16.50
N PHE A 2 -23.06 2.57 -16.84
CA PHE A 2 -21.59 2.59 -16.73
C PHE A 2 -21.04 1.98 -18.01
N ASN A 3 -20.94 2.81 -19.04
CA ASN A 3 -20.32 2.43 -20.30
C ASN A 3 -19.42 3.57 -20.80
N GLU A 4 -18.55 4.05 -19.91
CA GLU A 4 -17.32 4.69 -20.37
C GLU A 4 -16.28 3.58 -20.51
N GLU A 5 -15.83 3.34 -21.74
CA GLU A 5 -14.69 2.46 -21.99
C GLU A 5 -13.49 2.97 -21.19
N ARG A 6 -13.18 2.29 -20.07
CA ARG A 6 -11.97 2.58 -19.31
C ARG A 6 -10.80 2.31 -20.23
N LYS A 7 -10.10 3.37 -20.64
CA LYS A 7 -8.85 3.26 -21.40
C LYS A 7 -7.78 2.65 -20.48
N VAL A 8 -7.67 1.34 -20.52
CA VAL A 8 -6.59 0.60 -19.85
C VAL A 8 -5.35 0.69 -20.71
N ARG A 9 -4.22 1.05 -20.10
CA ARG A 9 -2.91 0.99 -20.77
C ARG A 9 -2.00 0.03 -20.03
N THR A 10 -1.22 -0.74 -20.79
CA THR A 10 -0.17 -1.59 -20.24
C THR A 10 1.04 -0.73 -19.88
N ILE A 11 1.63 -1.00 -18.71
CA ILE A 11 2.86 -0.37 -18.24
C ILE A 11 3.92 -1.46 -18.18
N THR A 12 4.95 -1.35 -19.02
CA THR A 12 6.11 -2.25 -19.02
C THR A 12 7.30 -1.56 -18.39
N ARG A 13 8.02 -2.26 -17.49
CA ARG A 13 9.21 -1.73 -16.82
C ARG A 13 10.29 -2.81 -16.71
N THR A 14 11.54 -2.39 -16.88
CA THR A 14 12.71 -3.18 -16.51
C THR A 14 13.17 -2.73 -15.12
N LEU A 15 13.34 -3.68 -14.21
CA LEU A 15 13.84 -3.45 -12.86
C LEU A 15 15.19 -4.12 -12.71
N THR A 16 16.10 -3.48 -11.96
CA THR A 16 17.36 -4.09 -11.54
C THR A 16 17.16 -4.71 -10.16
N VAL A 17 17.46 -6.00 -10.01
CA VAL A 17 17.44 -6.68 -8.72
C VAL A 17 18.62 -6.20 -7.88
N THR A 18 18.33 -5.53 -6.76
CA THR A 18 19.36 -5.01 -5.84
C THR A 18 19.65 -5.97 -4.68
N GLY A 19 18.78 -6.95 -4.46
CA GLY A 19 18.94 -7.96 -3.41
C GLY A 19 17.78 -8.94 -3.39
N ILE A 20 17.95 -10.01 -2.61
CA ILE A 20 16.93 -11.00 -2.31
C ILE A 20 16.80 -11.04 -0.79
N TYR A 21 15.59 -10.93 -0.27
CA TYR A 21 15.33 -11.03 1.16
C TYR A 21 14.84 -12.43 1.51
N PHE A 22 15.20 -12.90 2.69
CA PHE A 22 14.66 -14.13 3.25
C PHE A 22 13.45 -13.77 4.11
N ASP A 23 12.28 -14.27 3.74
CA ASP A 23 11.06 -14.18 4.55
C ASP A 23 10.88 -15.48 5.34
N SER A 24 11.02 -15.40 6.66
CA SER A 24 10.82 -16.53 7.57
C SER A 24 9.36 -16.74 7.99
N THR A 25 8.43 -15.92 7.48
CA THR A 25 7.00 -16.06 7.74
C THR A 25 6.35 -17.08 6.80
N ASP A 26 5.12 -17.48 7.11
CA ASP A 26 4.35 -18.36 6.24
C ASP A 26 4.13 -17.72 4.85
N GLU A 27 4.17 -18.55 3.81
CA GLU A 27 3.94 -18.14 2.42
C GLU A 27 2.57 -17.48 2.20
N TYR A 28 1.61 -17.79 3.07
CA TYR A 28 0.27 -17.22 3.10
C TYR A 28 -0.04 -16.74 4.52
N SER A 29 -0.66 -15.58 4.67
CA SER A 29 -1.07 -15.07 5.98
C SER A 29 -2.04 -16.03 6.69
N ALA A 30 -1.90 -16.12 8.01
CA ALA A 30 -2.66 -17.04 8.85
C ALA A 30 -4.18 -16.81 8.69
N GLY A 31 -4.87 -17.77 8.05
CA GLY A 31 -6.31 -17.71 7.75
C GLY A 31 -6.68 -17.72 6.26
N GLY A 32 -5.71 -17.82 5.35
CA GLY A 32 -5.97 -17.81 3.90
C GLY A 32 -6.84 -18.97 3.41
N MET A 33 -8.16 -18.76 3.29
CA MET A 33 -9.07 -19.66 2.56
C MET A 33 -8.71 -19.79 1.07
N PHE A 34 -7.97 -18.82 0.51
CA PHE A 34 -7.61 -18.75 -0.91
C PHE A 34 -6.10 -18.68 -1.09
N LYS A 35 -5.49 -19.80 -1.46
CA LYS A 35 -4.08 -19.88 -1.86
C LYS A 35 -3.98 -19.60 -3.35
N THR A 36 -3.64 -18.37 -3.73
CA THR A 36 -3.39 -17.99 -5.12
C THR A 36 -1.95 -17.52 -5.29
N PRO A 37 -1.35 -17.62 -6.49
CA PRO A 37 -0.01 -17.09 -6.73
C PRO A 37 0.12 -15.59 -6.42
N LEU A 38 -0.96 -14.83 -6.58
CA LEU A 38 -1.03 -13.40 -6.27
C LEU A 38 -0.85 -13.10 -4.78
N LEU A 39 -1.34 -13.98 -3.91
CA LEU A 39 -1.31 -13.79 -2.45
C LEU A 39 -0.13 -14.50 -1.78
N ASN A 40 0.74 -15.16 -2.55
CA ASN A 40 1.91 -15.81 -1.99
C ASN A 40 2.99 -14.76 -1.73
N LYS A 41 3.35 -14.57 -0.47
CA LYS A 41 4.37 -13.59 -0.04
C LYS A 41 5.74 -13.82 -0.69
N ARG A 42 6.03 -15.06 -1.11
CA ARG A 42 7.28 -15.41 -1.81
C ARG A 42 7.33 -14.92 -3.26
N ASN A 43 6.22 -14.37 -3.79
CA ASN A 43 6.15 -13.75 -5.11
C ASN A 43 6.18 -12.21 -5.03
N GLU A 44 6.41 -11.63 -3.85
CA GLU A 44 6.43 -10.18 -3.66
C GLU A 44 7.73 -9.55 -4.22
N ILE A 45 7.58 -8.35 -4.80
CA ILE A 45 8.69 -7.49 -5.17
C ILE A 45 8.62 -6.27 -4.25
N LEU A 46 9.63 -6.10 -3.41
CA LEU A 46 9.78 -4.91 -2.58
C LEU A 46 10.48 -3.82 -3.38
N THR A 47 9.84 -2.66 -3.49
CA THR A 47 10.38 -1.50 -4.22
C THR A 47 9.92 -0.20 -3.58
N THR A 48 10.44 0.93 -4.04
CA THR A 48 10.04 2.23 -3.52
C THR A 48 8.67 2.64 -4.04
N PHE A 49 7.96 3.44 -3.23
CA PHE A 49 6.68 4.04 -3.62
C PHE A 49 6.81 4.84 -4.92
N ASP A 50 7.88 5.62 -5.06
CA ASP A 50 8.18 6.38 -6.27
C ASP A 50 8.34 5.48 -7.49
N THR A 51 8.95 4.30 -7.36
CA THR A 51 9.08 3.35 -8.48
C THR A 51 7.72 2.88 -8.99
N VAL A 52 6.74 2.70 -8.09
CA VAL A 52 5.37 2.31 -8.43
C VAL A 52 4.58 3.46 -9.03
N LEU A 53 4.72 4.69 -8.51
CA LEU A 53 3.94 5.84 -8.93
C LEU A 53 4.49 6.58 -10.16
N ASN A 54 5.81 6.57 -10.38
CA ASN A 54 6.47 7.23 -11.51
C ASN A 54 5.82 6.97 -12.88
N PRO A 55 5.30 5.77 -13.21
CA PRO A 55 4.61 5.59 -14.48
C PRO A 55 3.21 6.21 -14.53
N LEU A 56 2.55 6.47 -13.41
CA LEU A 56 1.16 6.93 -13.38
C LEU A 56 1.05 8.40 -13.84
N LYS A 57 0.04 8.67 -14.65
CA LYS A 57 -0.33 10.02 -15.06
C LYS A 57 -1.43 10.54 -14.14
N SER A 58 -1.55 11.87 -14.07
CA SER A 58 -2.63 12.52 -13.33
C SER A 58 -4.00 11.98 -13.78
N GLY A 59 -4.86 11.64 -12.81
CA GLY A 59 -6.18 11.06 -13.04
C GLY A 59 -6.21 9.54 -13.22
N GLU A 60 -5.06 8.86 -13.29
CA GLU A 60 -5.02 7.39 -13.32
C GLU A 60 -5.24 6.80 -11.92
N THR A 61 -5.90 5.64 -11.88
CA THR A 61 -6.28 4.93 -10.66
C THR A 61 -5.80 3.47 -10.74
N GLY A 62 -5.87 2.73 -9.63
CA GLY A 62 -5.51 1.30 -9.60
C GLY A 62 -4.36 0.94 -8.66
N VAL A 63 -3.69 1.94 -8.07
CA VAL A 63 -2.78 1.73 -6.93
C VAL A 63 -3.56 1.87 -5.63
N GLN A 64 -3.46 0.85 -4.78
CA GLN A 64 -3.96 0.89 -3.41
C GLN A 64 -2.77 1.14 -2.49
N VAL A 65 -2.91 2.11 -1.59
CA VAL A 65 -1.89 2.45 -0.59
C VAL A 65 -2.44 2.15 0.78
N SER A 66 -1.72 1.32 1.53
CA SER A 66 -1.94 1.15 2.97
C SER A 66 -0.78 1.79 3.70
N ALA A 67 -1.08 2.67 4.65
CA ALA A 67 -0.08 3.34 5.48
C ALA A 67 -0.29 2.91 6.93
N ASN A 68 0.75 2.30 7.51
CA ASN A 68 0.79 1.94 8.92
C ASN A 68 1.70 2.92 9.67
N TYR A 69 1.19 3.51 10.74
CA TYR A 69 1.92 4.47 11.55
C TYR A 69 2.21 3.87 12.93
N TYR A 70 3.46 3.96 13.37
CA TYR A 70 3.89 3.48 14.68
C TYR A 70 4.27 4.68 15.56
N LEU A 71 3.58 4.84 16.68
CA LEU A 71 3.90 5.88 17.65
C LEU A 71 4.99 5.40 18.60
N LYS A 72 5.95 6.27 18.92
CA LYS A 72 7.01 5.94 19.90
C LYS A 72 6.43 5.69 21.30
N LYS A 73 5.34 6.38 21.64
CA LYS A 73 4.61 6.26 22.90
C LYS A 73 3.13 6.53 22.63
N PRO A 74 2.18 5.85 23.31
CA PRO A 74 0.74 6.08 23.12
C PRO A 74 0.31 7.53 23.39
N SER A 75 1.01 8.23 24.27
CA SER A 75 0.76 9.64 24.61
C SER A 75 0.90 10.60 23.42
N MET A 76 1.54 10.18 22.32
CA MET A 76 1.71 10.98 21.11
C MET A 76 0.46 10.96 20.20
N LEU A 77 -0.58 10.18 20.52
CA LEU A 77 -1.76 10.02 19.67
C LEU A 77 -2.42 11.36 19.33
N LYS A 78 -2.57 12.24 20.32
CA LYS A 78 -3.25 13.54 20.14
C LYS A 78 -2.50 14.45 19.17
N ASP A 79 -1.19 14.56 19.34
CA ASP A 79 -0.34 15.40 18.49
C ASP A 79 -0.27 14.83 17.06
N PHE A 80 -0.22 13.50 16.95
CA PHE A 80 -0.24 12.81 15.67
C PHE A 80 -1.57 12.98 14.95
N GLU A 81 -2.71 12.85 15.64
CA GLU A 81 -4.02 13.11 15.05
C GLU A 81 -4.12 14.55 14.54
N ALA A 82 -3.64 15.54 15.31
CA ALA A 82 -3.63 16.94 14.88
C ALA A 82 -2.83 17.14 13.58
N GLU A 83 -1.68 16.47 13.44
CA GLU A 83 -0.90 16.50 12.19
C GLU A 83 -1.66 15.86 11.03
N LEU A 84 -2.28 14.70 11.23
CA LEU A 84 -3.06 14.02 10.19
C LEU A 84 -4.22 14.89 9.69
N ARG A 85 -4.95 15.54 10.61
CA ARG A 85 -6.03 16.48 10.28
C ARG A 85 -5.51 17.66 9.47
N ALA A 86 -4.39 18.26 9.90
CA ALA A 86 -3.75 19.36 9.17
C ALA A 86 -3.32 18.96 7.75
N LYS A 87 -3.00 17.67 7.52
CA LYS A 87 -2.67 17.10 6.22
C LYS A 87 -3.89 16.61 5.42
N GLY A 88 -5.10 16.81 5.92
CA GLY A 88 -6.34 16.54 5.20
C GLY A 88 -7.06 15.23 5.54
N LEU A 89 -6.74 14.59 6.68
CA LEU A 89 -7.51 13.44 7.15
C LEU A 89 -8.96 13.87 7.48
N ASN A 90 -9.93 13.34 6.75
CA ASN A 90 -11.34 13.66 6.91
C ASN A 90 -11.89 13.22 8.29
N ASP A 91 -12.70 14.07 8.92
CA ASP A 91 -13.28 13.87 10.26
C ASP A 91 -14.08 12.57 10.43
N ILE A 92 -14.54 11.93 9.34
CA ILE A 92 -15.20 10.62 9.40
C ILE A 92 -14.28 9.48 9.90
N PHE A 93 -12.96 9.65 9.80
CA PHE A 93 -12.00 8.65 10.25
C PHE A 93 -11.69 8.82 11.74
N LYS A 94 -11.76 7.73 12.50
CA LYS A 94 -11.31 7.69 13.90
C LYS A 94 -9.82 7.32 13.96
N VAL A 95 -9.04 8.08 14.72
CA VAL A 95 -7.63 7.76 15.03
C VAL A 95 -7.57 7.14 16.42
N SER A 96 -6.91 5.99 16.56
CA SER A 96 -6.77 5.29 17.85
C SER A 96 -5.48 4.48 17.89
N THR A 97 -4.99 4.17 19.10
CA THR A 97 -3.96 3.13 19.32
C THR A 97 -4.63 1.82 19.75
N ASP A 98 -3.90 0.71 19.61
CA ASP A 98 -4.16 -0.56 20.28
C ASP A 98 -3.87 -0.50 21.79
#